data_AF-A0A936MC44-F1
#
_entry.id   AF-A0A936MC44-F1
#
_cell.length_a   1.000
_cell.length_b   1.000
_cell.length_c   1.000
_cell.angle_alpha   90.00
_cell.angle_beta   90.00
_cell.angle_gamma   90.00
#
_symmetry.space_group_name_H-M   'P 1'
#
loop_
_entity.id
_entity.type
_entity.pdbx_description
1 polymer ?
#
loop_
_entity_poly.entity_id
_entity_poly.type
_entity_poly.pdbx_seq_one_letter_code
_entity_poly.pdbx_strand_id
1 'polypeptide(L)'
;MAVIRLSGKDAFTIADRCFRGKNTLSGSPSHTIQYGKFYDNLLFLDTVTASVFRAPHSYTGEDTVEFNYHKNIIVSEEIISALLHQGSRFADPGEFTRRAFMNGKMDLTQVEAVADIIHAVSSKGSHLPPVN
;
A
#
# COMPACT_ATOMS: atom_id res chain seq x y z
N MET A 1 0.20 9.45 -12.21
CA MET A 1 -0.32 8.64 -11.08
C MET A 1 0.83 8.01 -10.32
N ALA A 2 0.68 7.84 -9.01
CA ALA A 2 1.60 7.12 -8.13
C ALA A 2 0.80 6.40 -7.04
N VAL A 3 1.45 5.48 -6.32
CA VAL A 3 0.87 4.72 -5.21
C VAL A 3 1.67 4.93 -3.95
N ILE A 4 0.98 5.20 -2.84
CA ILE A 4 1.52 5.09 -1.48
C ILE A 4 0.83 3.91 -0.80
N ARG A 5 1.62 2.98 -0.28
CA ARG A 5 1.14 1.76 0.37
C ARG A 5 1.38 1.83 1.88
N LEU A 6 0.36 1.47 2.65
CA LEU A 6 0.40 1.35 4.10
C LEU A 6 -0.01 -0.07 4.50
N SER A 7 0.83 -0.79 5.26
CA SER A 7 0.61 -2.18 5.67
C SER A 7 0.90 -2.38 7.17
N GLY A 8 0.02 -3.10 7.84
CA GLY A 8 0.17 -3.49 9.25
C GLY A 8 -1.14 -3.41 10.03
N LYS A 9 -1.10 -3.83 11.29
CA LYS A 9 -2.28 -3.91 12.18
C LYS A 9 -3.09 -2.61 12.31
N ASP A 10 -2.45 -1.46 12.17
CA ASP A 10 -3.07 -0.14 12.33
C ASP A 10 -3.36 0.54 10.98
N ALA A 11 -3.17 -0.16 9.85
CA ALA A 11 -3.25 0.43 8.51
C ALA A 11 -4.60 1.11 8.25
N PHE A 12 -5.73 0.44 8.54
CA PHE A 12 -7.04 1.04 8.34
C PHE A 12 -7.32 2.20 9.30
N THR A 13 -6.92 2.09 10.57
CA THR A 13 -7.12 3.15 11.56
C THR A 13 -6.37 4.42 11.18
N ILE A 14 -5.12 4.30 10.74
CA ILE A 14 -4.30 5.42 10.25
C ILE A 14 -4.92 6.00 8.97
N ALA A 15 -5.26 5.13 8.02
CA ALA A 15 -5.81 5.54 6.72
C ALA A 15 -7.14 6.30 6.86
N ASP A 16 -8.03 5.88 7.75
CA ASP A 16 -9.33 6.53 7.99
C ASP A 16 -9.22 7.94 8.59
N ARG A 17 -8.12 8.25 9.28
CA ARG A 17 -7.89 9.62 9.79
C ARG A 17 -7.55 10.60 8.68
N CYS A 18 -6.96 10.11 7.59
CA CYS A 18 -6.56 10.92 6.43
C CYS A 18 -7.57 10.86 5.27
N PHE A 19 -8.36 9.79 5.16
CA PHE A 19 -9.26 9.58 4.03
C PHE A 19 -10.71 9.96 4.35
N ARG A 20 -11.36 10.66 3.41
CA ARG A 20 -12.80 10.96 3.45
C ARG A 20 -13.45 10.53 2.14
N GLY A 21 -14.27 9.49 2.20
CA GLY A 21 -15.05 8.98 1.08
C GLY A 21 -16.50 8.69 1.48
N LYS A 22 -17.22 7.94 0.64
CA LYS A 22 -18.60 7.50 0.96
C LYS A 22 -18.66 6.62 2.20
N ASN A 23 -17.68 5.73 2.34
CA ASN A 23 -17.49 4.85 3.49
C ASN A 23 -16.08 5.08 4.05
N THR A 24 -15.87 4.73 5.32
CA THR A 24 -14.51 4.58 5.86
C THR A 24 -13.84 3.37 5.20
N LEU A 25 -12.51 3.40 5.10
CA LEU A 25 -11.73 2.27 4.58
C LEU A 25 -11.82 1.08 5.53
N SER A 26 -11.86 1.30 6.85
CA SER A 26 -12.13 0.24 7.84
C SER A 26 -13.54 -0.36 7.74
N GLY A 27 -14.50 0.36 7.15
CA GLY A 27 -15.87 -0.11 6.92
C GLY A 27 -16.07 -0.76 5.54
N SER A 28 -15.10 -0.62 4.64
CA SER A 28 -15.20 -1.13 3.27
C SER A 28 -14.83 -2.62 3.15
N PRO A 29 -15.45 -3.36 2.21
CA PRO A 29 -15.05 -4.73 1.90
C PRO A 29 -13.63 -4.80 1.33
N SER A 30 -12.95 -5.93 1.56
CA SER A 30 -11.64 -6.20 0.93
C SER A 30 -11.77 -6.30 -0.59
N HIS A 31 -10.67 -6.04 -1.30
CA HIS A 31 -10.57 -6.03 -2.76
C HIS A 31 -11.56 -5.07 -3.44
N THR A 32 -11.82 -3.94 -2.78
CA THR A 32 -12.62 -2.85 -3.34
C THR A 32 -11.80 -1.58 -3.43
N ILE A 33 -12.22 -0.71 -4.34
CA ILE A 33 -11.64 0.62 -4.54
C ILE A 33 -12.63 1.65 -4.03
N GLN A 34 -12.16 2.56 -3.18
CA GLN A 34 -12.94 3.66 -2.63
C GLN A 34 -12.46 4.97 -3.23
N TYR A 35 -13.36 5.71 -3.87
CA TYR A 35 -13.06 7.07 -4.33
C TYR A 35 -13.32 8.07 -3.19
N GLY A 36 -12.40 9.00 -3.00
CA GLY A 36 -12.53 10.00 -1.95
C GLY A 36 -11.44 11.06 -1.99
N LYS A 37 -11.29 11.76 -0.87
CA LYS A 37 -10.37 12.87 -0.70
C LYS A 37 -9.40 12.55 0.42
N PHE A 38 -8.13 12.87 0.21
CA PHE A 38 -7.07 12.72 1.20
C PHE A 38 -6.82 14.07 1.89
N TYR A 39 -6.67 14.03 3.20
CA TYR A 39 -6.48 15.18 4.07
C TYR A 39 -5.31 14.97 5.03
N ASP A 40 -4.61 16.06 5.32
CA ASP A 40 -3.88 16.22 6.58
C ASP A 40 -4.71 17.11 7.50
N ASN A 41 -5.34 16.51 8.52
CA ASN A 41 -6.30 17.19 9.39
C ASN A 41 -7.42 17.90 8.61
N LEU A 42 -7.36 19.22 8.46
CA LEU A 42 -8.33 20.02 7.70
C LEU A 42 -7.84 20.40 6.30
N LEU A 43 -6.55 20.24 6.01
CA LEU A 43 -5.95 20.57 4.72
C LEU A 43 -6.27 19.48 3.70
N PHE A 44 -6.94 19.85 2.63
CA PHE A 44 -7.16 18.97 1.48
C PHE A 44 -5.86 18.84 0.68
N LEU A 45 -5.42 17.60 0.43
CA LEU A 45 -4.20 17.32 -0.32
C LEU A 45 -4.51 16.88 -1.76
N ASP A 46 -5.36 15.85 -1.92
CA ASP A 46 -5.70 15.33 -3.25
C ASP A 46 -7.04 14.56 -3.25
N THR A 47 -7.61 14.39 -4.44
CA THR A 47 -8.67 13.43 -4.69
C THR A 47 -8.05 12.12 -5.15
N VAL A 48 -8.31 11.03 -4.41
CA VAL A 48 -7.61 9.76 -4.54
C VAL A 48 -8.58 8.59 -4.71
N THR A 49 -8.06 7.47 -5.20
CA THR A 49 -8.70 6.17 -5.01
C THR A 49 -7.89 5.34 -4.01
N ALA A 50 -8.57 4.68 -3.08
CA ALA A 50 -7.96 3.85 -2.05
C ALA A 50 -8.38 2.39 -2.25
N SER A 51 -7.41 1.50 -2.50
CA SER A 51 -7.63 0.06 -2.55
C SER A 51 -7.54 -0.52 -1.13
N VAL A 52 -8.50 -1.37 -0.77
CA VAL A 52 -8.61 -1.98 0.56
C VAL A 52 -8.26 -3.47 0.46
N PHE A 53 -7.25 -3.93 1.17
CA PHE A 53 -6.88 -5.34 1.27
C PHE A 53 -6.84 -5.76 2.73
N ARG A 54 -7.66 -6.74 3.12
CA ARG A 54 -7.69 -7.24 4.50
C ARG A 54 -6.82 -8.46 4.66
N ALA A 55 -6.16 -8.59 5.79
CA ALA A 55 -5.48 -9.81 6.17
C ALA A 55 -6.44 -11.02 6.11
N PRO A 56 -5.97 -12.21 5.69
CA PRO A 56 -4.63 -12.53 5.18
C PRO A 56 -4.48 -12.34 3.65
N HIS A 57 -5.45 -11.68 3.02
CA HIS A 57 -5.58 -11.59 1.56
C HIS A 57 -5.01 -10.27 1.01
N SER A 58 -3.73 -10.04 1.29
CA SER A 58 -2.94 -8.93 0.75
C SER A 58 -1.54 -9.43 0.36
N TYR A 59 -0.76 -8.57 -0.29
CA TYR A 59 0.63 -8.89 -0.65
C TYR A 59 1.48 -9.27 0.57
N THR A 60 1.39 -8.47 1.64
CA THR A 60 2.14 -8.72 2.89
C THR A 60 1.49 -9.79 3.76
N GLY A 61 0.22 -10.12 3.53
CA GLY A 61 -0.59 -10.93 4.44
C GLY A 61 -1.20 -10.10 5.60
N GLU A 62 -0.95 -8.80 5.67
CA GLU A 62 -1.50 -7.88 6.67
C GLU A 62 -2.62 -7.02 6.10
N ASP A 63 -3.36 -6.33 6.96
CA ASP A 63 -4.23 -5.23 6.53
C ASP A 63 -3.41 -4.18 5.77
N THR A 64 -3.84 -3.85 4.55
CA THR A 64 -3.13 -2.99 3.62
C THR A 64 -4.09 -2.03 2.93
N VAL A 65 -3.67 -0.77 2.84
CA VAL A 65 -4.33 0.27 2.04
C VAL A 65 -3.34 0.79 1.00
N GLU A 66 -3.81 1.00 -0.23
CA GLU A 66 -3.04 1.65 -1.29
C GLU A 66 -3.77 2.88 -1.79
N PHE A 67 -3.14 4.05 -1.64
CA PHE A 67 -3.64 5.31 -2.16
C PHE A 67 -3.06 5.58 -3.54
N ASN A 68 -3.92 5.60 -4.56
CA ASN A 68 -3.61 6.04 -5.91
C ASN A 68 -3.95 7.54 -6.03
N TYR A 69 -2.96 8.35 -6.37
CA TYR A 69 -3.06 9.82 -6.34
C TYR A 69 -2.36 10.49 -7.53
N HIS A 70 -2.68 11.76 -7.76
CA HIS A 70 -2.12 12.57 -8.84
C HIS A 70 -0.67 12.94 -8.51
N LYS A 71 0.26 12.10 -8.99
CA LYS A 71 1.70 12.25 -8.75
C LYS A 71 2.20 13.69 -8.98
N ASN A 72 2.46 14.37 -7.87
CA ASN A 72 3.21 15.62 -7.72
C ASN A 72 4.17 15.42 -6.54
N ILE A 73 5.42 15.89 -6.66
CA ILE A 73 6.44 15.69 -5.62
C ILE A 73 5.99 16.24 -4.26
N ILE A 74 5.39 17.43 -4.24
CA ILE A 74 4.91 18.10 -3.02
C ILE A 74 3.78 17.29 -2.38
N VAL A 75 2.76 16.94 -3.17
CA VAL A 75 1.62 16.14 -2.68
C VAL A 75 2.07 14.76 -2.18
N SER A 76 3.10 14.17 -2.79
CA SER A 76 3.65 12.88 -2.35
C SER A 76 4.26 12.99 -0.95
N GLU A 77 5.07 14.03 -0.73
CA GLU A 77 5.69 14.31 0.57
C GLU A 77 4.65 14.65 1.64
N GLU A 78 3.62 15.43 1.29
CA GLU A 78 2.52 15.78 2.21
C GLU A 78 1.68 14.57 2.60
N ILE A 79 1.32 13.68 1.66
CA ILE A 79 0.59 12.44 1.96
C ILE A 79 1.42 11.53 2.88
N ILE A 80 2.72 11.36 2.59
CA ILE A 80 3.61 10.56 3.45
C ILE A 80 3.69 11.17 4.85
N SER A 81 3.91 12.48 4.93
CA SER A 81 3.98 13.22 6.21
C SER A 81 2.70 13.06 7.03
N ALA A 82 1.52 13.20 6.40
CA ALA A 82 0.23 13.01 7.04
C ALA A 82 0.09 11.60 7.64
N LEU A 83 0.49 10.56 6.90
CA LEU A 83 0.44 9.19 7.40
C LEU A 83 1.42 8.97 8.57
N LEU A 84 2.61 9.58 8.54
CA LEU A 84 3.60 9.50 9.62
C LEU A 84 3.08 10.18 10.90
N HIS A 85 2.47 11.36 10.78
CA HIS A 85 1.86 12.07 11.90
C HIS A 85 0.74 11.25 12.59
N GLN A 86 0.08 10.36 11.85
CA GLN A 86 -0.97 9.49 12.38
C GLN A 86 -0.45 8.20 13.03
N GLY A 87 0.86 7.97 13.04
CA GLY A 87 1.49 6.84 13.73
C GLY A 87 2.06 5.75 12.83
N SER A 88 2.09 5.95 11.51
CA SER A 88 2.86 5.06 10.63
C SER A 88 4.36 5.34 10.75
N ARG A 89 5.16 4.50 10.08
CA ARG A 89 6.60 4.72 9.89
C ARG A 89 6.98 4.42 8.46
N PHE A 90 8.14 4.94 8.04
CA PHE A 90 8.76 4.48 6.80
C PHE A 90 9.00 2.97 6.85
N ALA A 91 8.78 2.33 5.70
CA ALA A 91 9.16 0.95 5.49
C ALA A 91 10.67 0.88 5.22
N ASP A 92 11.33 -0.15 5.75
CA ASP A 92 12.71 -0.44 5.39
C ASP A 92 12.78 -0.95 3.93
N PRO A 93 13.94 -0.84 3.26
CA PRO A 93 14.12 -1.42 1.93
C PRO A 93 13.73 -2.91 1.90
N GLY A 94 12.84 -3.28 0.98
CA GLY A 94 12.36 -4.66 0.82
C GLY A 94 11.39 -5.15 1.92
N GLU A 95 10.98 -4.30 2.87
CA GLU A 95 10.22 -4.74 4.03
C GLU A 95 8.87 -5.37 3.68
N PHE A 96 8.14 -4.83 2.69
CA PHE A 96 6.86 -5.41 2.28
C PHE A 96 7.01 -6.87 1.81
N THR A 97 8.03 -7.15 1.01
CA THR A 97 8.34 -8.51 0.52
C THR A 97 8.81 -9.40 1.67
N ARG A 98 9.66 -8.87 2.57
CA ARG A 98 10.09 -9.59 3.78
C ARG A 98 8.90 -9.99 4.66
N ARG A 99 7.91 -9.10 4.85
CA ARG A 99 6.69 -9.41 5.61
C ARG A 99 5.82 -10.45 4.90
N ALA A 100 5.71 -10.37 3.57
CA ALA A 100 5.01 -11.38 2.79
C ALA A 100 5.61 -12.79 3.02
N PHE A 101 6.94 -12.91 2.97
CA PHE A 101 7.65 -14.15 3.30
C PHE A 101 7.37 -14.61 4.75
N MET A 102 7.50 -13.70 5.73
CA MET A 102 7.26 -14.02 7.14
C MET A 102 5.81 -14.47 7.41
N ASN A 103 4.85 -13.98 6.64
CA ASN A 103 3.44 -14.34 6.74
C ASN A 103 3.07 -15.52 5.82
N GLY A 104 4.04 -16.24 5.26
CA GLY A 104 3.82 -17.42 4.44
C GLY A 104 3.11 -17.14 3.11
N LYS A 105 3.14 -15.89 2.63
CA LYS A 105 2.56 -15.50 1.32
C LYS A 105 3.45 -15.87 0.15
N MET A 106 4.73 -16.12 0.41
CA MET A 106 5.73 -16.49 -0.58
C MET A 106 6.87 -17.29 0.06
N ASP A 107 7.51 -18.15 -0.72
CA ASP A 107 8.76 -18.81 -0.34
C ASP A 107 10.01 -17.99 -0.74
N LEU A 108 11.21 -18.46 -0.37
CA LEU A 108 12.45 -17.74 -0.65
C LEU A 108 12.73 -17.63 -2.16
N THR A 109 12.40 -18.67 -2.94
CA THR A 109 12.57 -18.67 -4.40
C THR A 109 11.68 -17.61 -5.05
N GLN A 110 10.46 -17.42 -4.55
CA GLN A 110 9.55 -16.36 -5.00
C GLN A 110 10.03 -14.97 -4.59
N VAL A 111 10.63 -14.81 -3.40
CA VAL A 111 11.26 -13.53 -2.98
C VAL A 111 12.41 -13.15 -3.91
N GLU A 112 13.28 -14.09 -4.25
CA GLU A 112 14.39 -13.88 -5.19
C GLU A 112 13.86 -13.48 -6.57
N ALA A 113 12.82 -14.17 -7.06
CA ALA A 113 12.17 -13.83 -8.32
C ALA A 113 11.59 -12.41 -8.35
N VAL A 114 11.06 -11.90 -7.21
CA VAL A 114 10.61 -10.49 -7.12
C VAL A 114 11.77 -9.53 -7.37
N ALA A 115 12.94 -9.77 -6.78
CA ALA A 115 14.11 -8.93 -6.98
C ALA A 115 14.59 -8.98 -8.44
N ASP A 116 14.64 -10.18 -9.03
CA ASP A 116 15.06 -10.37 -10.42
C ASP A 116 14.16 -9.61 -11.40
N ILE A 117 12.85 -9.61 -11.18
CA ILE A 117 11.88 -8.92 -12.05
C ILE A 117 12.01 -7.40 -11.96
N ILE A 118 12.19 -6.86 -10.74
CA ILE A 118 12.40 -5.42 -10.54
C ILE A 118 13.65 -4.94 -11.27
N HIS A 119 14.68 -5.78 -11.34
CA HIS A 119 15.94 -5.48 -12.03
C HIS A 119 16.01 -5.95 -13.49
N ALA A 120 14.94 -6.59 -14.00
CA ALA A 120 14.94 -7.15 -15.34
C ALA A 120 15.05 -6.07 -16.41
N VAL A 121 16.11 -6.16 -17.23
CA VAL A 121 16.35 -5.31 -18.40
C VAL A 121 15.92 -5.96 -19.73
N SER A 122 15.32 -7.16 -19.66
CA SER A 122 14.88 -7.96 -20.80
C SER A 122 13.63 -8.77 -20.47
N SER A 123 12.79 -9.03 -21.48
CA SER A 123 11.49 -9.72 -21.34
C SER A 123 11.58 -11.15 -20.79
N LYS A 124 12.75 -11.81 -20.88
CA LYS A 124 12.92 -13.17 -20.35
C LYS A 124 12.93 -13.25 -18.82
N GLY A 125 13.11 -12.14 -18.11
CA GLY A 125 13.15 -12.07 -16.64
C GLY A 125 11.99 -11.31 -16.00
N SER A 126 10.93 -10.96 -16.74
CA SER A 126 9.91 -9.98 -16.29
C SER A 126 8.63 -10.55 -15.67
N HIS A 127 8.54 -11.87 -15.45
CA HIS A 127 7.31 -12.52 -15.00
C HIS A 127 7.47 -13.22 -13.65
N LEU A 128 6.55 -12.94 -12.71
CA LEU A 128 6.49 -13.66 -11.45
C LEU A 128 6.03 -15.10 -11.69
N PRO A 129 6.67 -16.09 -11.05
CA PRO A 129 6.08 -17.42 -10.99
C PRO A 129 4.71 -17.34 -10.29
N PRO A 130 3.73 -18.14 -10.71
CA PRO A 130 2.41 -18.16 -10.08
C PRO A 130 2.55 -18.49 -8.58
N VAL A 131 1.78 -17.77 -7.76
CA VAL A 131 1.67 -18.04 -6.31
C VAL A 131 0.63 -19.13 -6.12
N ASN A 132 0.97 -20.21 -5.40
CA ASN A 132 0.06 -21.30 -5.04
C ASN A 132 -0.96 -20.86 -3.97
#